data_AF-A0A0B4XC65-F1
#
_entry.id   AF-A0A0B4XC65-F1
#
_cell.length_a   1.000
_cell.length_b   1.000
_cell.length_c   1.000
_cell.angle_alpha   90.00
_cell.angle_beta   90.00
_cell.angle_gamma   90.00
#
_symmetry.space_group_name_H-M   'P 1'
#
loop_
_entity.id
_entity.type
_entity.pdbx_description
1 polymer ?
#
loop_
_entity_poly.entity_id
_entity_poly.type
_entity_poly.pdbx_seq_one_letter_code
_entity_poly.pdbx_strand_id
1 'polypeptide(L)' 'MKAAVYGNPGVPAVLEYVDMPDPACGPGDVLIAVEAISIEGGDLIGELH' A
#
# COMPACT_ATOMS: atom_id res chain seq x y z
N MET A 1 9.14 -6.00 5.70
CA MET A 1 8.40 -6.30 4.46
C MET A 1 8.65 -5.26 3.36
N LYS A 2 8.33 -5.60 2.11
CA LYS A 2 8.28 -4.64 0.99
C LYS A 2 6.88 -4.02 0.88
N ALA A 3 6.78 -2.75 0.49
CA ALA A 3 5.51 -2.04 0.35
C ALA A 3 5.53 -1.04 -0.83
N ALA A 4 4.36 -0.75 -1.40
CA ALA A 4 4.14 0.39 -2.30
C ALA A 4 3.57 1.55 -1.48
N VAL A 5 4.21 2.73 -1.54
CA VAL A 5 3.86 3.89 -0.71
C VAL A 5 3.78 5.15 -1.58
N TYR A 6 2.82 6.02 -1.31
CA TYR A 6 2.80 7.39 -1.83
C TYR A 6 2.55 8.37 -0.69
N GLY A 7 3.32 9.46 -0.62
CA GLY A 7 3.16 10.50 0.40
C GLY A 7 2.22 11.63 -0.02
N ASN A 8 2.12 11.89 -1.32
CA ASN A 8 1.21 12.86 -1.92
C ASN A 8 0.49 12.20 -3.11
N PRO A 9 -0.82 12.44 -3.31
CA PRO A 9 -1.53 11.94 -4.49
C PRO A 9 -0.99 12.56 -5.79
N GLY A 10 -1.12 11.84 -6.91
CA GLY A 10 -0.68 12.26 -8.23
C GLY A 10 -0.73 11.12 -9.24
N VAL A 11 -0.08 11.31 -10.38
CA VAL A 11 0.05 10.26 -11.42
C VAL A 11 0.72 8.99 -10.88
N PRO A 12 0.58 7.81 -11.51
CA PRO A 12 1.02 6.54 -10.90
C PRO A 12 2.50 6.47 -10.51
N ALA A 13 3.33 7.34 -11.10
CA ALA A 13 4.75 7.50 -10.76
C ALA A 13 5.00 7.97 -9.31
N VAL A 14 3.98 8.40 -8.56
CA VAL A 14 4.11 8.74 -7.13
C VAL A 14 4.27 7.51 -6.22
N LEU A 15 4.02 6.30 -6.73
CA LEU A 15 4.18 5.06 -5.96
C LEU A 15 5.65 4.65 -5.90
N GLU A 16 6.17 4.53 -4.68
CA GLU A 16 7.52 4.08 -4.38
C GLU A 16 7.53 2.67 -3.79
N TYR A 17 8.43 1.82 -4.28
CA TYR A 17 8.64 0.47 -3.74
C TYR A 17 9.75 0.48 -2.68
N VAL A 18 9.36 0.33 -1.43
CA VAL A 18 10.25 0.57 -0.27
C VAL A 18 10.31 -0.63 0.68
N ASP A 19 11.38 -0.70 1.46
CA ASP A 19 11.46 -1.57 2.64
C ASP A 19 10.78 -0.88 3.84
N MET A 20 9.91 -1.61 4.53
CA MET A 20 9.21 -1.20 5.75
C MET A 20 9.40 -2.25 6.85
N PRO A 21 9.34 -1.88 8.14
CA PRO A 21 9.23 -2.86 9.22
C PRO A 21 7.93 -3.66 9.06
N ASP A 22 7.94 -4.89 9.56
CA ASP A 22 6.70 -5.67 9.63
C ASP A 22 5.72 -5.01 10.62
N PRO A 23 4.41 -4.99 10.34
CA PRO A 23 3.43 -4.30 11.17
C PRO A 23 3.24 -4.99 12.52
N ALA A 24 3.00 -4.21 13.56
CA ALA A 24 2.67 -4.72 14.88
C ALA A 24 1.19 -5.13 14.95
N CYS A 25 0.92 -6.30 15.53
CA CYS A 25 -0.43 -6.86 15.68
C CYS A 25 -0.88 -6.74 17.14
N GLY A 26 -2.00 -6.06 17.41
CA GLY A 26 -2.57 -5.91 18.74
C GLY A 26 -3.52 -7.05 19.13
N PRO A 27 -4.12 -6.99 20.33
CA PRO A 27 -5.12 -7.96 20.75
C PRO A 27 -6.36 -7.94 19.84
N GLY A 28 -6.64 -9.05 19.17
CA GLY A 28 -7.79 -9.21 18.27
C GLY A 28 -7.50 -8.89 16.80
N ASP A 29 -6.32 -8.36 16.48
CA ASP A 29 -5.87 -8.15 15.11
C ASP A 29 -5.43 -9.48 14.45
N VAL A 30 -5.40 -9.48 13.13
CA VAL A 30 -4.85 -10.59 12.33
C VAL A 30 -3.74 -10.04 11.45
N LEU A 31 -2.53 -10.58 11.61
CA LEU A 31 -1.42 -10.31 10.71
C LEU A 31 -1.48 -11.24 9.50
N ILE A 32 -1.54 -10.66 8.30
CA ILE A 32 -1.66 -11.40 7.03
C ILE A 32 -0.34 -11.30 6.26
N ALA A 33 0.25 -12.45 5.93
CA ALA A 33 1.31 -12.53 4.94
C ALA A 33 0.66 -12.51 3.54
N VAL A 34 0.74 -11.35 2.87
CA VAL A 34 0.10 -11.12 1.58
C VAL A 34 0.87 -11.84 0.46
N GLU A 35 0.21 -12.78 -0.22
CA GLU A 35 0.76 -13.52 -1.38
C GLU A 35 0.32 -12.91 -2.73
N ALA A 36 -0.85 -12.27 -2.77
CA ALA A 36 -1.40 -11.64 -3.95
C ALA A 36 -2.30 -10.45 -3.60
N ILE A 37 -2.30 -9.45 -4.49
CA ILE A 37 -3.20 -8.29 -4.47
C ILE A 37 -3.71 -8.03 -5.89
N SER A 38 -4.93 -7.51 -6.02
CA SER A 38 -5.45 -6.96 -7.28
C SER A 38 -5.23 -5.44 -7.32
N ILE A 39 -5.43 -4.85 -8.50
CA ILE A 39 -5.57 -3.40 -8.67
C ILE A 39 -7.04 -3.13 -8.94
N GLU A 40 -7.61 -2.22 -8.17
CA GLU A 40 -9.01 -1.85 -8.21
C GLU A 40 -9.18 -0.40 -8.69
N GLY A 41 -10.33 -0.09 -9.28
CA GLY A 41 -10.62 1.30 -9.71
C GLY A 41 -10.55 2.32 -8.57
N GLY A 42 -10.79 1.87 -7.32
CA GLY A 42 -10.65 2.67 -6.12
C GLY A 42 -9.22 3.14 -5.84
N ASP A 43 -8.22 2.37 -6.25
CA ASP A 43 -6.80 2.70 -6.03
C ASP A 43 -6.36 3.92 -6.86
N LEU A 44 -7.10 4.22 -7.93
CA LEU A 44 -6.81 5.31 -8.87
C LEU A 44 -7.58 6.61 -8.56
N ILE A 45 -8.40 6.66 -7.50
CA ILE A 45 -9.24 7.83 -7.21
C ILE A 45 -8.41 9.06 -6.80
N GLY A 46 -7.19 8.87 -6.32
CA GLY A 46 -6.26 9.94 -5.93
C GLY A 46 -5.52 10.62 -7.11
N GLU A 47 -5.76 10.18 -8.34
CA GLU A 47 -5.13 10.72 -9.55
C GLU A 47 -5.67 12.13 -9.83
N LEU A 48 -4.97 13.17 -9.35
CA LEU A 48 -5.22 14.56 -9.73
C LEU A 48 -4.76 14.76 -11.18
N HIS A 49 -5.71 15.07 -12.07
CA HIS A 49 -5.45 15.52 -13.45
C HIS A 49 -4.78 16.90 -13.48
#